data_AF-A0A359B9A4-F1
#
_entry.id   AF-A0A359B9A4-F1
#
_cell.length_a   1.000
_cell.length_b   1.000
_cell.length_c   1.000
_cell.angle_alpha   90.00
_cell.angle_beta   90.00
_cell.angle_gamma   90.00
#
_symmetry.space_group_name_H-M   'P 1'
#
loop_
_entity.id
_entity.type
_entity.pdbx_description
1 polymer ?
#
loop_
_entity_poly.entity_id
_entity_poly.type
_entity_poly.pdbx_seq_one_letter_code
_entity_poly.pdbx_strand_id
1 'polypeptide(L)'
;MVPLNDYVSISKDATLFDAIKELKHAMHNRGGAWHGHRSVLVLGDKGKLAGILTMSGLLRAAGIKELDEDPFIKAESWGWYYVNKMRQETKVRVRDIMRPLEMYTINSNATVLEVALTLLKYQVNTLPVMQKGKPVGIVRSIDVFMVIDDYFH
;
A
#
# COMPACT_ATOMS: atom_id res chain seq x y z
N MET A 1 3.53 5.58 -14.37
CA MET A 1 3.94 4.62 -13.32
C MET A 1 5.06 5.22 -12.50
N VAL A 2 5.30 4.71 -11.29
CA VAL A 2 6.39 5.13 -10.41
C VAL A 2 7.46 4.03 -10.33
N PRO A 3 8.76 4.35 -10.49
CA PRO A 3 9.87 3.41 -10.30
C PRO A 3 9.93 2.83 -8.89
N LEU A 4 10.40 1.58 -8.74
CA LEU A 4 10.50 0.93 -7.42
C LEU A 4 11.43 1.65 -6.45
N ASN A 5 12.51 2.26 -6.95
CA ASN A 5 13.51 2.97 -6.13
C ASN A 5 12.95 4.21 -5.43
N ASP A 6 11.80 4.71 -5.88
CA ASP A 6 11.16 5.89 -5.28
C ASP A 6 10.31 5.50 -4.06
N TYR A 7 10.06 4.21 -3.85
CA TYR A 7 9.30 3.70 -2.73
C TYR A 7 10.21 3.38 -1.54
N VAL A 8 9.71 3.70 -0.34
CA VAL A 8 10.28 3.18 0.90
C VAL A 8 10.03 1.68 0.99
N SER A 9 11.03 0.96 1.50
CA SER A 9 10.97 -0.49 1.64
C SER A 9 11.10 -0.90 3.11
N ILE A 10 10.47 -2.02 3.46
CA ILE A 10 10.45 -2.57 4.82
C ILE A 10 10.61 -4.08 4.80
N SER A 11 11.23 -4.66 5.84
CA SER A 11 11.34 -6.11 6.00
C SER A 11 9.96 -6.76 6.19
N LYS A 12 9.77 -7.95 5.61
CA LYS A 12 8.60 -8.82 5.85
C LYS A 12 8.42 -9.19 7.34
N ASP A 13 9.50 -9.16 8.11
CA ASP A 13 9.51 -9.52 9.53
C ASP A 13 9.36 -8.29 10.45
N ALA A 14 9.26 -7.08 9.89
CA ALA A 14 8.92 -5.89 10.64
C ALA A 14 7.50 -5.96 11.20
N THR A 15 7.21 -5.14 12.20
CA THR A 15 5.87 -5.08 12.81
C THR A 15 4.94 -4.15 12.05
N LEU A 16 3.63 -4.28 12.29
CA LEU A 16 2.64 -3.30 11.80
C LEU A 16 2.99 -1.87 12.24
N PHE A 17 3.46 -1.71 13.48
CA PHE A 17 3.88 -0.42 14.01
C PHE A 17 5.06 0.18 13.21
N ASP A 18 6.08 -0.62 12.91
CA ASP A 18 7.21 -0.19 12.09
C ASP A 18 6.73 0.26 10.70
N ALA A 19 5.81 -0.48 10.09
CA ALA A 19 5.27 -0.15 8.78
C ALA A 19 4.46 1.17 8.77
N ILE A 20 3.66 1.42 9.81
CA ILE A 20 2.94 2.70 9.98
C ILE A 20 3.93 3.84 10.14
N LYS A 21 4.96 3.65 10.98
CA LYS A 21 5.99 4.65 11.24
C LYS A 21 6.77 4.99 9.96
N GLU A 22 7.23 3.98 9.22
CA GLU A 22 7.96 4.16 7.96
C GLU A 22 7.11 4.87 6.91
N LEU A 23 5.86 4.46 6.73
CA LEU A 23 4.96 5.12 5.78
C LEU A 23 4.72 6.59 6.17
N LYS A 24 4.51 6.87 7.46
CA LYS A 24 4.33 8.24 7.96
C LYS A 24 5.58 9.10 7.71
N HIS A 25 6.78 8.60 7.99
CA HIS A 25 8.02 9.32 7.69
C HIS A 25 8.20 9.59 6.19
N ALA A 26 7.89 8.60 5.35
CA ALA A 26 7.94 8.75 3.89
C ALA A 26 7.01 9.87 3.39
N MET A 27 5.88 10.08 4.06
CA MET A 27 4.93 11.15 3.73
C MET A 27 5.38 12.54 4.19
N HIS A 28 6.11 12.65 5.30
CA HIS A 28 6.58 13.94 5.83
C HIS A 28 7.88 14.46 5.20
N ASN A 29 8.71 13.57 4.65
CA ASN A 29 10.03 13.95 4.12
C ASN A 29 10.01 14.60 2.72
N ARG A 30 8.86 14.64 2.02
CA ARG A 30 8.73 15.30 0.72
C ARG A 30 7.92 16.59 0.88
N GLY A 31 8.60 17.68 1.27
CA GLY A 31 7.98 18.99 1.47
C GLY A 31 7.09 19.40 0.28
N GLY A 32 5.79 19.52 0.53
CA GLY A 32 4.75 19.80 -0.46
C GLY A 32 3.41 19.19 -0.05
N ALA A 33 2.35 19.47 -0.83
CA ALA A 33 1.06 18.78 -0.69
C ALA A 33 1.26 17.25 -0.82
N TRP A 34 0.33 16.43 -0.32
CA TRP A 34 0.39 14.96 -0.31
C TRP A 34 0.78 14.30 -1.65
N HIS A 35 2.09 14.12 -1.91
CA HIS A 35 2.61 13.39 -3.08
C HIS A 35 3.43 12.13 -2.69
N GLY A 36 3.50 11.80 -1.40
CA GLY A 36 4.14 10.57 -0.92
C GLY A 36 3.40 9.31 -1.38
N HIS A 37 4.14 8.25 -1.68
CA HIS A 37 3.54 6.98 -2.08
C HIS A 37 2.72 6.39 -0.93
N ARG A 38 1.45 6.04 -1.17
CA ARG A 38 0.53 5.49 -0.15
C ARG A 38 0.74 3.99 0.11
N SER A 39 1.95 3.51 -0.09
CA SER A 39 2.33 2.11 0.11
C SER A 39 3.83 1.98 0.33
N VAL A 40 4.23 0.95 1.06
CA VAL A 40 5.62 0.52 1.23
C VAL A 40 5.87 -0.78 0.48
N LEU A 41 7.08 -0.93 -0.05
CA LEU A 41 7.55 -2.18 -0.65
C LEU A 41 8.00 -3.14 0.45
N VAL A 42 7.62 -4.40 0.35
CA VAL A 42 8.01 -5.41 1.35
C VAL A 42 9.12 -6.28 0.81
N LEU A 43 10.25 -6.28 1.51
CA LEU A 43 11.41 -7.11 1.21
C LEU A 43 11.31 -8.45 1.96
N GLY A 44 11.41 -9.54 1.22
CA GLY A 44 11.54 -10.89 1.74
C GLY A 44 13.00 -11.30 1.95
N ASP A 45 13.24 -12.60 1.87
CA ASP A 45 14.58 -13.15 2.06
C ASP A 45 15.54 -12.68 0.96
N LYS A 46 16.81 -12.44 1.35
CA LYS A 46 17.88 -11.99 0.45
C LYS A 46 17.57 -10.67 -0.28
N GLY A 47 16.72 -9.82 0.30
CA GLY A 47 16.37 -8.50 -0.26
C GLY A 47 15.46 -8.54 -1.48
N LYS A 48 14.85 -9.70 -1.80
CA LYS A 48 13.90 -9.79 -2.92
C LYS A 48 12.59 -9.10 -2.56
N LEU A 49 11.97 -8.44 -3.54
CA LEU A 49 10.65 -7.87 -3.36
C LEU A 49 9.60 -8.99 -3.22
N ALA A 50 8.95 -9.07 -2.06
CA ALA A 50 8.00 -10.12 -1.73
C ALA A 50 6.54 -9.63 -1.79
N GLY A 51 6.30 -8.34 -1.53
CA GLY A 51 4.96 -7.81 -1.47
C GLY A 51 4.88 -6.30 -1.47
N ILE A 52 3.65 -5.82 -1.36
CA ILE A 52 3.33 -4.41 -1.20
C ILE A 52 2.36 -4.30 -0.04
N LEU A 53 2.59 -3.33 0.83
CA LEU A 53 1.70 -2.98 1.91
C LEU A 53 1.17 -1.57 1.70
N THR A 54 -0.13 -1.45 1.42
CA THR A 54 -0.81 -0.17 1.18
C THR A 54 -1.28 0.44 2.49
N MET A 55 -1.51 1.76 2.48
CA MET A 55 -2.15 2.47 3.59
C MET A 55 -3.50 1.84 3.96
N SER A 56 -4.30 1.41 2.98
CA SER A 56 -5.56 0.69 3.23
C SER A 56 -5.34 -0.67 3.91
N GLY A 57 -4.27 -1.39 3.56
CA GLY A 57 -3.88 -2.63 4.24
C GLY A 57 -3.47 -2.39 5.69
N LEU A 58 -2.70 -1.32 5.95
CA LEU A 58 -2.32 -0.91 7.30
C LEU A 58 -3.52 -0.54 8.17
N LEU A 59 -4.47 0.24 7.64
CA LEU A 59 -5.67 0.64 8.38
C LEU A 59 -6.57 -0.56 8.71
N ARG A 60 -6.70 -1.52 7.78
CA ARG A 60 -7.40 -2.78 8.04
C ARG A 60 -6.67 -3.61 9.10
N ALA A 61 -5.35 -3.71 9.02
CA ALA A 61 -4.55 -4.46 10.01
C ALA A 61 -4.56 -3.81 11.40
N ALA A 62 -4.62 -2.48 11.48
CA ALA A 62 -4.86 -1.72 12.71
C ALA A 62 -6.31 -1.87 13.22
N GLY A 63 -7.13 -2.67 12.53
CA GLY A 63 -8.52 -2.97 12.79
C GLY A 63 -9.42 -1.76 13.00
N ILE A 64 -9.25 -0.74 12.15
CA ILE A 64 -10.11 0.44 12.11
C ILE A 64 -11.50 0.09 11.57
N LYS A 65 -11.63 -0.98 10.76
CA LYS A 65 -12.92 -1.38 10.22
C LYS A 65 -13.82 -1.98 11.31
N GLU A 66 -13.24 -2.78 12.19
CA GLU A 66 -13.92 -3.44 13.30
C GLU A 66 -14.36 -2.42 14.37
N LEU A 67 -13.66 -1.28 14.45
CA LEU A 67 -14.06 -0.16 15.31
C LEU A 67 -15.31 0.58 14.82
N ASP A 68 -15.47 0.71 13.50
CA ASP A 68 -16.64 1.36 12.89
C ASP A 68 -17.91 0.52 13.07
N GLU A 69 -17.74 -0.80 13.15
CA GLU A 69 -18.82 -1.77 13.34
C GLU A 69 -19.19 -1.99 14.82
N ASP A 70 -18.44 -1.43 15.79
CA ASP A 70 -18.70 -1.58 17.23
C ASP A 70 -19.63 -0.47 17.77
N PRO A 71 -20.90 -0.78 18.14
CA PRO A 71 -21.86 0.19 18.63
C PRO A 71 -21.48 0.85 19.97
N PHE A 72 -20.49 0.30 20.67
CA PHE A 72 -20.08 0.74 22.00
C PHE A 72 -18.82 1.64 21.99
N ILE A 73 -18.13 1.76 20.85
CA ILE A 73 -16.99 2.69 20.70
C ILE A 73 -17.53 4.08 20.36
N LYS A 74 -17.68 4.95 21.36
CA LYS A 74 -17.89 6.39 21.11
C LYS A 74 -16.62 7.03 20.56
N ALA A 75 -16.75 8.01 19.65
CA ALA A 75 -15.66 8.76 19.03
C ALA A 75 -14.63 9.35 20.03
N GLU A 76 -15.02 9.54 21.29
CA GLU A 76 -14.18 10.04 22.37
C GLU A 76 -13.20 9.00 22.95
N SER A 77 -13.35 7.71 22.61
CA SER A 77 -12.53 6.60 23.14
C SER A 77 -11.33 6.21 22.27
N TRP A 78 -11.08 6.94 21.17
CA TRP A 78 -10.03 6.63 20.20
C TRP A 78 -8.63 6.58 20.81
N GLY A 79 -8.31 7.51 21.72
CA GLY A 79 -7.00 7.56 22.37
C GLY A 79 -6.69 6.34 23.25
N TRP A 80 -7.66 5.91 24.07
CA TRP A 80 -7.48 4.76 24.99
C TRP A 80 -7.43 3.43 24.24
N TYR A 81 -8.27 3.26 23.21
CA TYR A 81 -8.22 2.10 22.34
C TYR A 81 -6.87 2.00 21.61
N TYR A 82 -6.40 3.12 21.04
CA TYR A 82 -5.14 3.18 20.32
C TYR A 82 -3.96 2.77 21.22
N VAL A 83 -3.90 3.27 22.46
CA VAL A 83 -2.84 2.92 23.42
C VAL A 83 -2.85 1.44 23.79
N ASN A 84 -4.03 0.82 23.97
CA ASN A 84 -4.14 -0.60 24.31
C ASN A 84 -3.88 -1.52 23.12
N LYS A 85 -4.31 -1.13 21.91
CA LYS A 85 -4.12 -1.91 20.69
C LYS A 85 -2.69 -1.85 20.17
N MET A 86 -2.00 -0.71 20.34
CA MET A 86 -0.57 -0.54 20.00
C MET A 86 0.32 -1.64 20.61
N ARG A 87 0.01 -2.13 21.81
CA ARG A 87 0.72 -3.28 22.41
C ARG A 87 0.55 -4.57 21.59
N GLN A 88 -0.59 -4.78 20.95
CA GLN A 88 -0.85 -5.94 20.10
C GLN A 88 -0.31 -5.77 18.68
N GLU A 89 -0.25 -4.54 18.16
CA GLU A 89 0.29 -4.24 16.81
C GLU A 89 1.77 -4.61 16.68
N THR A 90 2.52 -4.66 17.78
CA THR A 90 3.90 -5.17 17.81
C THR A 90 4.00 -6.68 17.53
N LYS A 91 2.90 -7.43 17.63
CA LYS A 91 2.86 -8.87 17.36
C LYS A 91 2.51 -9.18 15.90
N VAL A 92 1.79 -8.28 15.22
CA VAL A 92 1.41 -8.44 13.82
C VAL A 92 2.62 -8.17 12.94
N ARG A 93 2.99 -9.12 12.08
CA ARG A 93 4.11 -8.96 11.15
C ARG A 93 3.64 -8.49 9.79
N VAL A 94 4.49 -7.72 9.11
CA VAL A 94 4.23 -7.22 7.76
C VAL A 94 3.88 -8.34 6.80
N ARG A 95 4.58 -9.48 6.88
CA ARG A 95 4.33 -10.66 6.04
C ARG A 95 2.91 -11.22 6.15
N ASP A 96 2.24 -11.01 7.29
CA ASP A 96 0.91 -11.54 7.55
C ASP A 96 -0.20 -10.65 6.96
N ILE A 97 0.13 -9.40 6.63
CA ILE A 97 -0.84 -8.36 6.19
C ILE A 97 -0.51 -7.77 4.81
N MET A 98 0.69 -8.03 4.28
CA MET A 98 1.08 -7.56 2.96
C MET A 98 0.27 -8.25 1.86
N ARG A 99 0.05 -7.55 0.75
CA ARG A 99 -0.37 -8.21 -0.48
C ARG A 99 0.86 -8.82 -1.15
N PRO A 100 0.87 -10.13 -1.47
CA PRO A 100 1.94 -10.73 -2.26
C PRO A 100 2.12 -9.99 -3.58
N LEU A 101 3.37 -9.77 -4.00
CA LEU A 101 3.68 -8.93 -5.16
C LEU A 101 3.02 -9.48 -6.43
N GLU A 102 3.07 -10.79 -6.63
CA GLU A 102 2.61 -11.45 -7.85
C GLU A 102 1.09 -11.64 -7.92
N MET A 103 0.35 -11.32 -6.86
CA MET A 103 -1.09 -11.59 -6.76
C MET A 103 -1.89 -10.91 -7.88
N TYR A 104 -1.65 -9.61 -8.09
CA TYR A 104 -2.26 -8.84 -9.17
C TYR A 104 -1.16 -7.98 -9.78
N THR A 105 -0.77 -8.27 -11.02
CA THR A 105 0.29 -7.56 -11.73
C THR A 105 -0.17 -7.18 -13.13
N ILE A 106 0.58 -6.29 -13.77
CA ILE A 106 0.36 -5.89 -15.15
C ILE A 106 1.68 -5.93 -15.92
N ASN A 107 1.64 -6.25 -17.22
CA ASN A 107 2.85 -6.20 -18.04
C ASN A 107 3.22 -4.73 -18.37
N SER A 108 4.51 -4.45 -18.48
CA SER A 108 5.06 -3.17 -18.92
C SER A 108 4.58 -2.68 -20.29
N ASN A 109 4.06 -3.57 -21.15
CA ASN A 109 3.49 -3.21 -22.44
C ASN A 109 1.96 -3.07 -22.45
N ALA A 110 1.31 -3.18 -21.29
CA ALA A 110 -0.14 -3.06 -21.19
C ALA A 110 -0.60 -1.62 -21.48
N THR A 111 -1.75 -1.51 -22.12
CA THR A 111 -2.45 -0.28 -22.41
C THR A 111 -3.06 0.34 -21.14
N VAL A 112 -3.36 1.65 -21.18
CA VAL A 112 -4.05 2.34 -20.09
C VAL A 112 -5.41 1.69 -19.77
N LEU A 113 -6.14 1.24 -20.80
CA LEU A 113 -7.42 0.56 -20.64
C LEU A 113 -7.26 -0.77 -19.87
N GLU A 114 -6.26 -1.58 -20.21
CA GLU A 114 -5.98 -2.83 -19.49
C GLU A 114 -5.61 -2.57 -18.02
N VAL A 115 -4.82 -1.53 -17.76
CA VAL A 115 -4.50 -1.11 -16.38
C VAL A 115 -5.78 -0.71 -15.63
N ALA A 116 -6.63 0.14 -16.23
CA ALA A 116 -7.86 0.62 -15.63
C ALA A 116 -8.82 -0.52 -15.29
N LEU A 117 -9.08 -1.41 -16.26
CA LEU A 117 -9.93 -2.59 -16.06
C LEU A 117 -9.38 -3.53 -14.99
N THR A 118 -8.06 -3.71 -14.92
CA THR A 118 -7.41 -4.55 -13.91
C THR A 118 -7.56 -3.95 -12.50
N LEU A 119 -7.35 -2.65 -12.34
CA LEU A 119 -7.55 -1.94 -11.06
C LEU A 119 -8.99 -2.11 -10.56
N LEU A 120 -9.98 -1.91 -11.44
CA LEU A 120 -11.41 -2.03 -11.13
C LEU A 120 -11.79 -3.47 -10.78
N LYS A 121 -11.38 -4.44 -11.60
CA LYS A 121 -11.67 -5.87 -11.41
C LYS A 121 -11.23 -6.37 -10.04
N TYR A 122 -10.03 -5.98 -9.59
CA TYR A 122 -9.48 -6.43 -8.32
C TYR A 122 -9.75 -5.48 -7.16
N GLN A 123 -10.43 -4.35 -7.42
CA GLN A 123 -10.69 -3.30 -6.42
C GLN A 123 -9.42 -2.84 -5.69
N VAL A 124 -8.33 -2.72 -6.45
CA VAL A 124 -7.03 -2.27 -5.94
C VAL A 124 -6.66 -0.93 -6.57
N ASN A 125 -5.95 -0.10 -5.80
CA ASN A 125 -5.50 1.22 -6.26
C ASN A 125 -4.12 1.19 -6.92
N THR A 126 -3.41 0.07 -6.84
CA THR A 126 -2.04 -0.07 -7.36
C THR A 126 -1.78 -1.46 -7.90
N LEU A 127 -1.01 -1.52 -9.00
CA LEU A 127 -0.53 -2.74 -9.64
C LEU A 127 0.99 -2.68 -9.82
N PRO A 128 1.76 -3.70 -9.42
CA PRO A 128 3.13 -3.87 -9.86
C PRO A 128 3.19 -4.07 -11.37
N VAL A 129 4.11 -3.38 -12.01
CA VAL A 129 4.42 -3.49 -13.42
C VAL A 129 5.58 -4.48 -13.59
N MET A 130 5.37 -5.50 -14.42
CA MET A 130 6.32 -6.57 -14.68
C MET A 130 6.91 -6.44 -16.08
N GLN A 131 8.23 -6.55 -16.21
CA GLN A 131 8.94 -6.62 -17.48
C GLN A 131 9.88 -7.81 -17.46
N LYS A 132 9.76 -8.73 -18.43
CA LYS A 132 10.57 -9.96 -18.52
C LYS A 132 10.64 -10.73 -17.19
N GLY A 133 9.48 -10.83 -16.50
CA GLY A 133 9.35 -11.52 -15.22
C GLY A 133 9.93 -10.77 -14.01
N LYS A 134 10.38 -9.52 -14.15
CA LYS A 134 10.90 -8.70 -13.05
C LYS A 134 10.00 -7.50 -12.78
N PRO A 135 9.76 -7.13 -11.51
CA PRO A 135 9.05 -5.90 -11.20
C PRO A 135 9.92 -4.69 -11.54
N VAL A 136 9.35 -3.72 -12.24
CA VAL A 136 10.07 -2.50 -12.68
C VAL A 136 9.47 -1.21 -12.12
N GLY A 137 8.22 -1.26 -11.64
CA GLY A 137 7.55 -0.11 -11.06
C GLY A 137 6.17 -0.46 -10.54
N ILE A 138 5.43 0.54 -10.11
CA ILE A 138 4.03 0.44 -9.69
C ILE A 138 3.22 1.48 -10.45
N VAL A 139 2.12 1.05 -11.06
CA VAL A 139 1.11 1.96 -11.61
C VAL A 139 -0.02 2.14 -10.59
N ARG A 140 -0.47 3.38 -10.45
CA ARG A 140 -1.52 3.79 -9.49
C ARG A 140 -2.78 4.18 -10.24
N SER A 141 -3.94 4.10 -9.59
CA SER A 141 -5.20 4.63 -10.15
C SER A 141 -5.12 6.11 -10.51
N ILE A 142 -4.39 6.92 -9.73
CA ILE A 142 -4.14 8.32 -10.09
C ILE A 142 -3.29 8.46 -11.35
N ASP A 143 -2.36 7.54 -11.63
CA ASP A 143 -1.56 7.60 -12.87
C ASP A 143 -2.46 7.36 -14.09
N VAL A 144 -3.47 6.49 -13.97
CA VAL A 144 -4.48 6.27 -15.01
C VAL A 144 -5.36 7.51 -15.17
N PHE A 145 -5.82 8.08 -14.05
CA PHE A 145 -6.68 9.27 -14.07
C PHE A 145 -6.00 10.49 -14.71
N MET A 146 -4.68 10.64 -14.52
CA MET A 146 -3.90 11.75 -15.08
C MET A 146 -3.64 11.65 -16.59
N VAL A 147 -4.00 10.54 -17.25
CA VAL A 147 -3.79 10.34 -18.70
C VAL A 147 -5.06 9.92 -19.42
N ILE A 148 -6.20 9.85 -18.71
CA ILE A 148 -7.45 9.38 -19.30
C ILE A 148 -8.10 10.46 -20.18
N ASP A 149 -7.80 11.73 -19.92
CA ASP A 149 -8.23 12.88 -20.72
C ASP A 149 -7.71 12.85 -22.16
N ASP A 150 -6.52 12.25 -22.38
CA ASP A 150 -5.97 11.98 -23.71
C ASP A 150 -6.91 11.13 -24.60
N TYR A 151 -7.86 10.39 -24.00
CA TYR A 151 -8.82 9.53 -24.70
C TYR A 151 -10.17 10.21 -24.97
N PHE A 152 -10.40 11.43 -24.46
CA PHE A 152 -11.65 12.17 -24.64
C PHE A 152 -11.54 13.31 -25.67
N HIS A 153 -10.52 13.26 -26.53
CA HIS A 153 -10.32 14.19 -27.65
C HIS A 153 -11.17 13.83 -28.87
#